data_AF-A0A1E1XVI2-F1
#
_entry.id   AF-A0A1E1XVI2-F1
#
_cell.length_a   1.000
_cell.length_b   1.000
_cell.length_c   1.000
_cell.angle_alpha   90.00
_cell.angle_beta   90.00
_cell.angle_gamma   90.00
#
_symmetry.space_group_name_H-M   'P 1'
#
loop_
_entity.id
_entity.type
_entity.pdbx_description
1 polymer ?
#
loop_
_entity_poly.entity_id
_entity_poly.type
_entity_poly.pdbx_seq_one_letter_code
_entity_poly.pdbx_strand_id
1 'polypeptide(L)'
;NEHSRFTVMLACTADGYKLPPFIIFKRKTLPKEEFPRDVIVRVNEKGFMTESLMLEWIRLVWKRRPGALFERANMLVLDAFRGHLTANVKRALGDGKTDLVVIPGGLTSVLQPLDVLNKPFKDRVRELYNEWMLGDNPTTPTGRLRRPLLATVCGWVSSAWKSIPAEMVRKSFRKCSISNALDGTEDDALWDVGSDKQSSSDSSSADSDDSE
;
A
#
# COMPACT_ATOMS: atom_id res chain seq x y z
N ASN A 1 13.95 13.90 15.68
CA ASN A 1 13.41 12.52 15.57
C ASN A 1 12.01 12.57 14.98
N GLU A 2 11.94 12.78 13.67
CA GLU A 2 10.85 13.56 13.03
C GLU A 2 9.88 12.75 12.16
N HIS A 3 10.04 11.44 11.98
CA HIS A 3 9.03 10.64 11.27
C HIS A 3 8.83 9.27 11.90
N SER A 4 7.68 9.08 12.57
CA SER A 4 7.20 7.74 12.93
C SER A 4 6.86 6.99 11.63
N ARG A 5 7.77 6.16 11.15
CA ARG A 5 7.55 5.31 9.96
C ARG A 5 6.64 4.13 10.31
N PHE A 6 5.63 3.90 9.48
CA PHE A 6 4.78 2.71 9.48
C PHE A 6 4.69 2.15 8.07
N THR A 7 4.39 0.85 7.97
CA THR A 7 4.19 0.17 6.70
C THR A 7 2.73 -0.21 6.56
N VAL A 8 2.19 -0.09 5.35
CA VAL A 8 0.85 -0.55 5.00
C VAL A 8 0.96 -1.50 3.84
N MET A 9 0.47 -2.73 4.01
CA MET A 9 0.24 -3.66 2.90
C MET A 9 -1.20 -3.51 2.45
N LEU A 10 -1.38 -2.93 1.27
CA LEU A 10 -2.65 -2.79 0.59
C LEU A 10 -2.84 -3.97 -0.37
N ALA A 11 -4.09 -4.33 -0.64
CA ALA A 11 -4.42 -5.34 -1.63
C ALA A 11 -5.83 -5.11 -2.17
N CYS A 12 -6.02 -5.44 -3.44
CA CYS A 12 -7.30 -5.32 -4.15
C CYS A 12 -7.39 -6.40 -5.22
N THR A 13 -8.60 -6.64 -5.72
CA THR A 13 -8.92 -7.59 -6.78
C THR A 13 -9.33 -6.86 -8.05
N ALA A 14 -9.19 -7.55 -9.19
CA ALA A 14 -9.42 -6.97 -10.51
C ALA A 14 -10.86 -6.47 -10.75
N ASP A 15 -11.85 -6.99 -10.00
CA ASP A 15 -13.24 -6.54 -10.02
C ASP A 15 -13.47 -5.19 -9.30
N GLY A 16 -12.42 -4.61 -8.72
CA GLY A 16 -12.45 -3.34 -8.02
C GLY A 16 -12.65 -3.47 -6.51
N TYR A 17 -12.73 -4.69 -5.96
CA TYR A 17 -12.85 -4.88 -4.53
C TYR A 17 -11.53 -4.63 -3.81
N LYS A 18 -11.60 -3.91 -2.69
CA LYS A 18 -10.45 -3.52 -1.87
C LYS A 18 -10.43 -4.35 -0.60
N LEU A 19 -9.30 -4.99 -0.32
CA LEU A 19 -9.12 -5.78 0.90
C LEU A 19 -8.72 -4.89 2.08
N PRO A 20 -8.96 -5.31 3.34
CA PRO A 20 -8.57 -4.56 4.53
C PRO A 20 -7.06 -4.23 4.54
N PRO A 21 -6.67 -2.97 4.79
CA PRO A 21 -5.28 -2.59 4.96
C PRO A 21 -4.62 -3.34 6.12
N PHE A 22 -3.42 -3.85 5.91
CA PHE A 22 -2.62 -4.49 6.95
C PHE A 22 -1.47 -3.56 7.35
N ILE A 23 -1.57 -2.98 8.54
CA ILE A 23 -0.73 -1.89 9.03
C ILE A 23 0.29 -2.44 10.02
N ILE A 24 1.55 -2.07 9.84
CA ILE A 24 2.67 -2.50 10.69
C ILE A 24 3.35 -1.26 11.28
N PHE A 25 3.30 -1.12 12.60
CA PHE A 25 4.06 -0.08 13.31
C PHE A 25 5.38 -0.61 13.84
N LYS A 26 6.45 0.19 13.73
CA LYS A 26 7.78 -0.12 14.27
C LYS A 26 7.81 0.00 15.81
N ARG A 27 7.43 -1.06 16.52
CA ARG A 27 7.24 -1.09 17.99
C ARG A 27 7.34 -2.50 18.56
N LYS A 28 7.64 -2.60 19.87
CA LYS A 28 7.59 -3.87 20.63
C LYS A 28 6.17 -4.29 21.01
N THR A 29 5.32 -3.33 21.38
CA THR A 29 3.98 -3.59 21.87
C THR A 29 2.95 -2.71 21.17
N LEU A 30 1.76 -3.30 20.98
CA LEU A 30 0.58 -2.59 20.49
C LEU A 30 -0.08 -1.91 21.70
N PRO A 31 -0.29 -0.58 21.68
CA PRO A 31 -0.99 0.10 22.76
C PRO A 31 -2.47 -0.33 22.79
N LYS A 32 -3.08 -0.21 23.98
CA LYS A 32 -4.53 -0.42 24.14
C LYS A 32 -5.27 0.82 23.64
N GLU A 33 -5.52 0.85 22.35
CA GLU A 33 -6.31 1.88 21.66
C GLU A 33 -7.45 1.22 20.90
N GLU A 34 -8.53 1.95 20.65
CA GLU A 34 -9.62 1.47 19.79
C GLU A 34 -9.28 1.71 18.32
N PHE A 35 -8.92 0.64 17.62
CA PHE A 35 -8.59 0.70 16.19
C PHE A 35 -9.84 0.54 15.32
N PRO A 36 -9.86 1.15 14.12
CA PRO A 36 -10.92 0.90 13.14
C PRO A 36 -11.05 -0.60 12.81
N ARG A 37 -12.28 -1.11 12.74
CA ARG A 37 -12.57 -2.54 12.55
C ARG A 37 -12.20 -3.07 11.16
N ASP A 38 -12.02 -2.18 10.21
CA ASP A 38 -11.76 -2.46 8.80
C ASP A 38 -10.27 -2.39 8.43
N VAL A 39 -9.39 -2.27 9.43
CA VAL A 39 -7.95 -2.43 9.27
C VAL A 39 -7.44 -3.57 10.15
N ILE A 40 -6.31 -4.16 9.78
CA ILE A 40 -5.59 -5.11 10.61
C ILE A 40 -4.30 -4.47 11.07
N VAL A 41 -4.12 -4.35 12.39
CA VAL A 41 -2.97 -3.67 12.98
C VAL A 41 -2.02 -4.67 13.62
N ARG A 42 -0.74 -4.61 13.25
CA ARG A 42 0.35 -5.39 13.84
C ARG A 42 1.51 -4.47 14.20
N VAL A 43 2.40 -4.99 15.05
CA VAL A 43 3.64 -4.31 15.43
C VAL A 43 4.80 -5.28 15.34
N ASN A 44 5.97 -4.77 14.98
CA ASN A 44 7.23 -5.47 15.19
C ASN A 44 8.36 -4.45 15.35
N GLU A 45 9.51 -4.88 15.87
CA GLU A 45 10.65 -3.98 16.12
C GLU A 45 11.27 -3.42 14.84
N LYS A 46 11.07 -4.12 13.73
CA LYS A 46 11.67 -3.80 12.43
C LYS A 46 10.87 -2.72 11.68
N GLY A 47 9.56 -2.70 11.84
CA GLY A 47 8.62 -1.81 11.16
C GLY A 47 8.33 -2.17 9.71
N PHE A 48 8.67 -3.38 9.26
CA PHE A 48 8.46 -3.83 7.88
C PHE A 48 7.95 -5.28 7.84
N MET A 49 7.53 -5.70 6.65
CA MET A 49 6.91 -7.00 6.42
C MET A 49 7.90 -8.17 6.61
N THR A 50 7.52 -9.16 7.42
CA THR A 50 8.29 -10.40 7.66
C THR A 50 7.52 -11.60 7.13
N GLU A 51 8.20 -12.75 6.98
CA GLU A 51 7.53 -14.00 6.58
C GLU A 51 6.35 -14.35 7.51
N SER A 52 6.54 -14.24 8.82
CA SER A 52 5.46 -14.49 9.79
C SER A 52 4.25 -13.57 9.60
N LEU A 53 4.48 -12.29 9.30
CA LEU A 53 3.41 -11.34 9.02
C LEU A 53 2.79 -11.58 7.64
N MET A 54 3.54 -12.07 6.65
CA MET A 54 2.99 -12.52 5.36
C MET A 54 2.06 -13.71 5.51
N LEU A 55 2.45 -14.72 6.29
CA LEU A 55 1.59 -15.87 6.57
C LEU A 55 0.30 -15.44 7.29
N GLU A 56 0.43 -14.51 8.23
CA GLU A 56 -0.73 -13.94 8.91
C GLU A 56 -1.62 -13.11 7.97
N TRP A 57 -1.02 -12.29 7.10
CA TRP A 57 -1.74 -11.52 6.08
C TRP A 57 -2.50 -12.46 5.13
N ILE A 58 -1.89 -13.56 4.69
CA ILE A 58 -2.57 -14.57 3.86
C ILE A 58 -3.80 -15.11 4.59
N ARG A 59 -3.67 -15.44 5.88
CA ARG A 59 -4.76 -16.00 6.67
C ARG A 59 -5.90 -15.00 6.93
N LEU A 60 -5.56 -13.75 7.23
CA LEU A 60 -6.52 -12.74 7.69
C LEU A 60 -7.10 -11.89 6.57
N VAL A 61 -6.36 -11.71 5.48
CA VAL A 61 -6.74 -10.84 4.35
C VAL A 61 -7.03 -11.70 3.14
N TRP A 62 -6.02 -12.40 2.61
CA TRP A 62 -6.16 -13.10 1.34
C TRP A 62 -7.21 -14.20 1.39
N LYS A 63 -7.14 -15.13 2.36
CA LYS A 63 -8.10 -16.24 2.53
C LYS A 63 -9.48 -15.80 3.01
N ARG A 64 -9.69 -14.50 3.30
CA ARG A 64 -10.98 -13.92 3.66
C ARG A 64 -11.56 -13.00 2.58
N ARG A 65 -10.89 -12.88 1.43
CA ARG A 65 -11.39 -12.10 0.29
C ARG A 65 -12.73 -12.65 -0.21
N PRO A 66 -13.56 -11.81 -0.87
CA PRO A 66 -14.76 -12.29 -1.55
C PRO A 66 -14.44 -13.46 -2.48
N GLY A 67 -15.22 -14.52 -2.36
CA GLY A 67 -15.06 -15.73 -3.17
C GLY A 67 -13.96 -16.71 -2.75
N ALA A 68 -13.21 -16.43 -1.66
CA ALA A 68 -12.20 -17.36 -1.15
C ALA A 68 -12.74 -18.76 -0.82
N LEU A 69 -14.01 -18.85 -0.40
CA LEU A 69 -14.67 -20.11 -0.05
C LEU A 69 -15.03 -20.98 -1.25
N PHE A 70 -15.03 -20.43 -2.47
CA PHE A 70 -15.37 -21.20 -3.67
C PHE A 70 -14.21 -22.05 -4.20
N GLU A 71 -13.03 -22.00 -3.55
CA GLU A 71 -11.83 -22.77 -3.90
C GLU A 71 -11.50 -22.78 -5.40
N ARG A 72 -11.78 -21.67 -6.09
CA ARG A 72 -11.40 -21.50 -7.49
C ARG A 72 -9.90 -21.26 -7.57
N ALA A 73 -9.32 -21.50 -8.75
CA ALA A 73 -7.97 -21.02 -9.02
C ALA A 73 -7.93 -19.49 -8.91
N ASN A 74 -6.92 -18.96 -8.23
CA ASN A 74 -6.73 -17.53 -8.08
C ASN A 74 -5.29 -17.16 -8.37
N MET A 75 -5.07 -15.92 -8.78
CA MET A 75 -3.74 -15.37 -8.98
C MET A 75 -3.49 -14.26 -7.96
N LEU A 76 -2.33 -14.29 -7.32
CA LEU A 76 -1.84 -13.20 -6.48
C LEU A 76 -0.55 -12.66 -7.10
N VAL A 77 -0.61 -11.40 -7.52
CA VAL A 77 0.53 -10.69 -8.10
C VAL A 77 1.22 -9.86 -7.00
N LEU A 78 2.51 -10.09 -6.76
CA LEU A 78 3.33 -9.37 -5.78
C LEU A 78 4.66 -8.92 -6.38
N ASP A 79 5.28 -7.90 -5.81
CA ASP A 79 6.67 -7.55 -6.12
C ASP A 79 7.65 -8.67 -5.69
N ALA A 80 8.88 -8.59 -6.21
CA ALA A 80 9.96 -9.51 -5.88
C ALA A 80 10.55 -9.32 -4.46
N PHE A 81 9.81 -8.75 -3.50
CA PHE A 81 10.31 -8.58 -2.14
C PHE A 81 10.59 -9.94 -1.48
N ARG A 82 11.80 -10.10 -0.92
CA ARG A 82 12.28 -11.38 -0.37
C ARG A 82 11.34 -12.00 0.68
N GLY A 83 10.63 -11.18 1.46
CA GLY A 83 9.68 -11.67 2.46
C GLY A 83 8.43 -12.33 1.87
N HIS A 84 8.11 -12.08 0.59
CA HIS A 84 6.97 -12.67 -0.12
C HIS A 84 7.32 -14.04 -0.74
N LEU A 85 8.60 -14.36 -0.89
CA LEU A 85 9.06 -15.45 -1.76
C LEU A 85 9.54 -16.69 -1.00
N THR A 86 9.27 -16.78 0.31
CA THR A 86 9.69 -17.93 1.11
C THR A 86 8.89 -19.19 0.74
N ALA A 87 9.48 -20.36 1.01
CA ALA A 87 8.83 -21.64 0.73
C ALA A 87 7.50 -21.81 1.51
N ASN A 88 7.43 -21.28 2.74
CA ASN A 88 6.21 -21.36 3.55
C ASN A 88 5.11 -20.46 2.98
N VAL A 89 5.45 -19.27 2.49
CA VAL A 89 4.49 -18.38 1.82
C VAL A 89 3.92 -19.04 0.57
N LYS A 90 4.79 -19.61 -0.29
CA LYS A 90 4.36 -20.35 -1.48
C LYS A 90 3.43 -21.51 -1.13
N ARG A 91 3.78 -22.30 -0.11
CA ARG A 91 2.95 -23.41 0.37
C ARG A 91 1.58 -22.93 0.86
N ALA A 92 1.54 -21.89 1.69
CA ALA A 92 0.30 -21.36 2.25
C ALA A 92 -0.67 -20.81 1.17
N LEU A 93 -0.13 -20.28 0.07
CA LEU A 93 -0.89 -19.85 -1.10
C LEU A 93 -1.36 -21.06 -1.95
N GLY A 94 -0.48 -22.03 -2.18
CA GLY A 94 -0.79 -23.27 -2.90
C GLY A 94 -1.92 -24.07 -2.25
N ASP A 95 -1.91 -24.19 -0.92
CA ASP A 95 -3.00 -24.82 -0.15
C ASP A 95 -4.36 -24.12 -0.35
N GLY A 96 -4.35 -22.86 -0.80
CA GLY A 96 -5.53 -22.08 -1.14
C GLY A 96 -5.78 -21.94 -2.64
N LYS A 97 -5.23 -22.84 -3.47
CA LYS A 97 -5.33 -22.82 -4.94
C LYS A 97 -4.99 -21.44 -5.53
N THR A 98 -3.97 -20.80 -4.96
CA THR A 98 -3.50 -19.48 -5.40
C THR A 98 -2.12 -19.60 -6.03
N ASP A 99 -2.03 -19.23 -7.30
CA ASP A 99 -0.78 -19.07 -8.03
C ASP A 99 -0.14 -17.72 -7.68
N LEU A 100 1.11 -17.76 -7.23
CA LEU A 100 1.91 -16.57 -6.94
C LEU A 100 2.61 -16.12 -8.22
N VAL A 101 2.29 -14.92 -8.69
CA VAL A 101 2.98 -14.26 -9.80
C VAL A 101 3.86 -13.16 -9.22
N VAL A 102 5.13 -13.18 -9.60
CA VAL A 102 6.15 -12.25 -9.09
C VAL A 102 6.51 -11.25 -10.16
N ILE A 103 6.34 -9.97 -9.86
CA ILE A 103 6.76 -8.87 -10.74
C ILE A 103 8.29 -8.78 -10.68
N PRO A 104 8.99 -8.89 -11.82
CA PRO A 104 10.44 -8.72 -11.85
C PRO A 104 10.88 -7.34 -11.34
N GLY A 105 12.07 -7.28 -10.75
CA GLY A 105 12.64 -6.02 -10.27
C GLY A 105 12.73 -4.99 -11.41
N GLY A 106 12.38 -3.73 -11.11
CA GLY A 106 12.36 -2.64 -12.09
C GLY A 106 11.07 -2.54 -12.92
N LEU A 107 10.16 -3.51 -12.84
CA LEU A 107 8.88 -3.48 -13.56
C LEU A 107 7.68 -3.10 -12.69
N THR A 108 7.89 -2.80 -11.40
CA THR A 108 6.81 -2.47 -10.46
C THR A 108 5.99 -1.26 -10.93
N SER A 109 6.64 -0.22 -11.45
CA SER A 109 5.96 0.98 -11.98
C SER A 109 5.07 0.72 -13.19
N VAL A 110 5.27 -0.41 -13.88
CA VAL A 110 4.54 -0.78 -15.09
C VAL A 110 3.49 -1.85 -14.78
N LEU A 111 3.86 -2.87 -14.01
CA LEU A 111 3.09 -4.09 -13.82
C LEU A 111 2.38 -4.18 -12.48
N GLN A 112 2.57 -3.24 -11.55
CA GLN A 112 1.92 -3.28 -10.24
C GLN A 112 0.72 -2.34 -10.17
N PRO A 113 -0.53 -2.84 -10.13
CA PRO A 113 -1.72 -1.99 -10.03
C PRO A 113 -1.70 -1.08 -8.81
N LEU A 114 -1.12 -1.55 -7.69
CA LEU A 114 -1.00 -0.76 -6.47
C LEU A 114 -0.02 0.42 -6.62
N ASP A 115 0.95 0.38 -7.53
CA ASP A 115 1.84 1.53 -7.76
C ASP A 115 1.09 2.71 -8.40
N VAL A 116 0.11 2.42 -9.25
CA VAL A 116 -0.82 3.43 -9.79
C VAL A 116 -1.69 4.03 -8.67
N LEU A 117 -2.14 3.20 -7.73
CA LEU A 117 -3.01 3.60 -6.62
C LEU A 117 -2.25 4.25 -5.44
N ASN A 118 -0.93 4.07 -5.38
CA ASN A 118 -0.10 4.55 -4.27
C ASN A 118 -0.09 6.07 -4.14
N LYS A 119 -0.09 6.81 -5.27
CA LYS A 119 -0.11 8.28 -5.26
C LYS A 119 -1.41 8.83 -4.65
N PRO A 120 -2.61 8.55 -5.18
CA PRO A 120 -3.85 9.06 -4.59
C PRO A 120 -4.07 8.59 -3.15
N PHE A 121 -3.63 7.37 -2.80
CA PHE A 121 -3.65 6.89 -1.42
C PHE A 121 -2.79 7.78 -0.49
N LYS A 122 -1.51 7.98 -0.84
CA LYS A 122 -0.57 8.76 -0.02
C LYS A 122 -0.97 10.22 0.08
N ASP A 123 -1.48 10.80 -1.00
CA ASP A 123 -1.94 12.18 -1.02
C ASP A 123 -3.13 12.37 -0.06
N ARG A 124 -4.10 11.45 -0.04
CA ARG A 124 -5.21 11.51 0.91
C ARG A 124 -4.76 11.30 2.37
N VAL A 125 -3.81 10.41 2.64
CA VAL A 125 -3.23 10.27 4.00
C VAL A 125 -2.53 11.57 4.42
N ARG A 126 -1.81 12.22 3.51
CA ARG A 126 -1.12 13.49 3.78
C ARG A 126 -2.10 14.63 4.06
N GLU A 127 -3.18 14.71 3.29
CA GLU A 127 -4.26 15.68 3.50
C GLU A 127 -4.86 15.53 4.90
N LEU A 128 -5.24 14.31 5.29
CA LEU A 128 -5.80 14.01 6.62
C LEU A 128 -4.82 14.31 7.76
N TYR A 129 -3.53 14.08 7.53
CA TYR A 129 -2.48 14.48 8.47
C TYR A 129 -2.41 16.02 8.61
N ASN A 130 -2.45 16.74 7.49
CA ASN A 130 -2.41 18.21 7.49
C ASN A 130 -3.66 18.81 8.15
N GLU A 131 -4.85 18.28 7.88
CA GLU A 131 -6.09 18.66 8.56
C GLU A 131 -5.96 18.48 10.09
N TRP A 132 -5.41 17.34 10.53
CA TRP A 132 -5.16 17.10 11.95
C TRP A 132 -4.12 18.07 12.53
N MET A 133 -3.07 18.40 11.78
CA MET A 133 -2.05 19.37 12.19
C MET A 133 -2.58 20.80 12.33
N LEU A 134 -3.53 21.20 11.48
CA LEU A 134 -4.14 22.53 11.50
C LEU A 134 -5.29 22.65 12.50
N GLY A 135 -5.79 21.53 13.02
CA GLY A 135 -6.79 21.51 14.09
C GLY A 135 -6.24 21.95 15.44
N ASP A 136 -7.09 21.89 16.47
CA ASP A 136 -6.76 22.32 17.84
C ASP A 136 -5.92 21.27 18.60
N ASN A 137 -4.80 20.86 18.00
CA ASN A 137 -3.87 19.89 18.56
C ASN A 137 -2.65 20.62 19.15
N PRO A 138 -2.71 21.00 20.44
CA PRO A 138 -1.66 21.77 21.06
C PRO A 138 -0.34 21.00 21.08
N THR A 139 0.73 21.75 20.94
CA THR A 139 2.07 21.33 21.34
C THR A 139 2.01 20.75 22.76
N THR A 140 2.80 19.71 23.00
CA THR A 140 3.00 19.18 24.36
C THR A 140 3.43 20.30 25.32
N PRO A 141 3.25 20.17 26.65
CA PRO A 141 3.74 21.17 27.61
C PRO A 141 5.23 21.52 27.46
N THR A 142 6.01 20.65 26.81
CA THR A 142 7.42 20.84 26.46
C THR A 142 7.69 21.55 25.14
N GLY A 143 6.66 22.12 24.49
CA GLY A 143 6.75 22.79 23.19
C GLY A 143 6.91 21.86 21.98
N ARG A 144 6.99 20.53 22.19
CA ARG A 144 7.11 19.55 21.08
C ARG A 144 5.77 19.32 20.41
N LEU A 145 5.78 19.11 19.10
CA LEU A 145 4.60 18.68 18.36
C LEU A 145 4.04 17.37 18.94
N ARG A 146 2.73 17.36 19.20
CA ARG A 146 2.05 16.15 19.66
C ARG A 146 2.11 15.10 18.56
N ARG A 147 2.21 13.83 18.93
CA ARG A 147 2.12 12.73 17.96
C ARG A 147 0.67 12.26 17.88
N PRO A 148 0.14 11.96 16.68
CA PRO A 148 -1.17 11.35 16.57
C PRO A 148 -1.15 9.97 17.24
N LEU A 149 -2.30 9.57 17.78
CA LEU A 149 -2.51 8.21 18.28
C LEU A 149 -2.41 7.22 17.11
N LEU A 150 -2.04 5.97 17.38
CA LEU A 150 -1.97 4.96 16.32
C LEU A 150 -3.36 4.70 15.73
N ALA A 151 -4.41 4.75 16.55
CA ALA A 151 -5.79 4.67 16.10
C ALA A 151 -6.15 5.79 15.11
N THR A 152 -5.69 7.03 15.36
CA THR A 152 -5.87 8.16 14.44
C THR A 152 -5.20 7.89 13.10
N VAL A 153 -3.94 7.43 13.11
CA VAL A 153 -3.21 7.06 11.89
C VAL A 153 -3.92 5.94 11.13
N CYS A 154 -4.41 4.92 11.84
CA CYS A 154 -5.20 3.83 11.24
C CYS A 154 -6.50 4.35 10.63
N GLY A 155 -7.15 5.33 11.26
CA GLY A 155 -8.31 6.03 10.73
C GLY A 155 -8.00 6.72 9.40
N TRP A 156 -6.84 7.39 9.30
CA TRP A 156 -6.42 8.00 8.04
C TRP A 156 -6.19 6.97 6.93
N VAL A 157 -5.53 5.85 7.25
CA VAL A 157 -5.32 4.75 6.31
C VAL A 157 -6.65 4.16 5.83
N SER A 158 -7.60 3.92 6.74
CA SER A 158 -8.95 3.44 6.41
C SER A 158 -9.66 4.40 5.46
N SER A 159 -9.71 5.69 5.82
CA SER A 159 -10.38 6.73 5.04
C SER A 159 -9.76 6.90 3.66
N ALA A 160 -8.42 6.97 3.58
CA ALA A 160 -7.69 7.09 2.31
C ALA A 160 -7.87 5.86 1.40
N TRP A 161 -7.92 4.66 1.98
CA TRP A 161 -8.16 3.45 1.19
C TRP A 161 -9.60 3.38 0.68
N LYS A 162 -10.57 3.81 1.49
CA LYS A 162 -11.99 3.88 1.09
C LYS A 162 -12.25 4.91 0.00
N SER A 163 -11.55 6.04 0.00
CA SER A 163 -11.77 7.12 -0.97
C SER A 163 -11.37 6.77 -2.40
N ILE A 164 -10.53 5.75 -2.61
CA ILE A 164 -10.14 5.29 -3.95
C ILE A 164 -11.34 4.61 -4.64
N PRO A 165 -11.87 5.11 -5.76
CA PRO A 165 -13.01 4.49 -6.41
C PRO A 165 -12.70 3.08 -6.94
N ALA A 166 -13.69 2.18 -6.92
CA ALA A 166 -13.54 0.83 -7.49
C ALA A 166 -13.15 0.87 -8.97
N GLU A 167 -13.60 1.89 -9.70
CA GLU A 167 -13.22 2.09 -11.11
C GLU A 167 -11.75 2.41 -11.30
N MET A 168 -11.14 3.15 -10.37
CA MET A 168 -9.70 3.43 -10.40
C MET A 168 -8.88 2.15 -10.19
N VAL A 169 -9.39 1.23 -9.35
CA VAL A 169 -8.79 -0.10 -9.18
C VAL A 169 -8.89 -0.89 -10.49
N ARG A 170 -10.07 -0.98 -11.11
CA ARG A 170 -10.22 -1.69 -12.39
C ARG A 170 -9.31 -1.12 -13.48
N LYS A 171 -9.24 0.21 -13.60
CA LYS A 171 -8.35 0.88 -14.56
C LYS A 171 -6.88 0.57 -14.29
N SER A 172 -6.44 0.46 -13.03
CA SER A 172 -5.05 0.11 -12.74
C SER A 172 -4.71 -1.34 -13.13
N PHE A 173 -5.62 -2.29 -12.96
CA PHE A 173 -5.42 -3.67 -13.44
C PHE A 173 -5.32 -3.76 -14.97
N ARG A 174 -6.17 -3.02 -15.71
CA ARG A 174 -6.09 -2.94 -17.18
C ARG A 174 -4.81 -2.26 -17.67
N LYS A 175 -4.38 -1.19 -16.99
CA LYS A 175 -3.14 -0.47 -17.33
C LYS A 175 -1.90 -1.35 -17.13
N CYS A 176 -1.95 -2.26 -16.16
CA CYS A 176 -0.86 -3.20 -15.88
C CYS A 176 -0.96 -4.52 -16.69
N SER A 177 -1.88 -4.60 -17.67
CA SER A 177 -2.07 -5.78 -18.54
C SER A 177 -2.43 -7.07 -17.81
N ILE A 178 -3.06 -6.97 -16.63
CA ILE A 178 -3.41 -8.14 -15.80
C ILE A 178 -4.84 -8.62 -16.08
N SER A 179 -5.76 -7.70 -16.39
CA SER A 179 -7.19 -8.01 -16.57
C SER A 179 -7.72 -7.67 -17.96
N ASN A 180 -6.83 -7.54 -18.94
CA ASN A 180 -7.17 -7.16 -20.31
C ASN A 180 -7.79 -8.37 -21.02
N ALA A 181 -8.65 -8.11 -22.00
CA ALA A 181 -9.14 -9.13 -22.89
C ALA A 181 -7.98 -9.86 -23.60
N LEU A 182 -8.02 -11.20 -23.60
CA LEU A 182 -6.96 -12.04 -24.19
C LEU A 182 -6.89 -11.94 -25.72
N ASP A 183 -7.90 -11.33 -26.36
CA ASP A 183 -7.97 -11.10 -27.79
C ASP A 183 -7.25 -9.80 -28.22
N GLY A 184 -6.64 -9.07 -27.29
CA GLY A 184 -5.89 -7.85 -27.54
C GLY A 184 -6.75 -6.61 -27.79
N THR A 185 -8.08 -6.72 -27.69
CA THR A 185 -9.00 -5.58 -27.92
C THR A 185 -8.87 -4.47 -26.87
N GLU A 186 -8.23 -4.75 -25.74
CA GLU A 186 -8.00 -3.81 -24.64
C GLU A 186 -6.52 -3.44 -24.45
N ASP A 187 -5.63 -3.79 -25.40
CA ASP A 187 -4.18 -3.53 -25.27
C ASP A 187 -3.83 -2.05 -25.45
N ASP A 188 -4.70 -1.26 -26.10
CA ASP A 188 -4.51 0.19 -26.26
C ASP A 188 -4.52 0.94 -24.91
N ALA A 189 -5.08 0.35 -23.86
CA ALA A 189 -5.08 0.91 -22.51
C ALA A 189 -3.67 1.03 -21.88
N LEU A 190 -2.68 0.29 -22.40
CA LEU A 190 -1.26 0.44 -22.03
C LEU A 190 -0.71 1.81 -22.42
N TRP A 191 -1.20 2.37 -23.52
CA TRP A 191 -0.69 3.60 -24.14
C TRP A 191 -1.49 4.85 -23.77
N ASP A 192 -2.55 4.72 -22.96
CA ASP A 192 -3.24 5.85 -22.31
C ASP A 192 -2.36 6.42 -21.18
N VAL A 193 -1.19 6.93 -21.56
CA VAL A 193 -0.38 7.84 -20.76
C VAL A 193 -1.10 9.18 -20.73
N GLY A 194 -2.09 9.28 -19.82
CA GLY A 194 -2.47 10.57 -19.26
C GLY A 194 -1.18 11.31 -18.90
N SER A 195 -1.02 12.49 -19.49
CA SER A 195 0.17 13.33 -19.49
C SER A 195 0.58 13.79 -18.09
N ASP A 196 1.21 12.90 -17.32
CA ASP A 196 1.81 13.22 -16.01
C ASP A 196 3.33 13.45 -16.13
N LYS A 197 3.79 14.00 -17.27
CA LYS A 197 5.09 14.67 -17.32
C LYS A 197 4.91 16.10 -16.80
N GLN A 198 4.84 16.26 -15.48
CA GLN A 198 5.13 17.54 -14.87
C GLN A 198 6.65 17.60 -14.65
N SER A 199 7.27 18.50 -15.40
CA SER A 199 8.70 18.79 -15.46
C SER A 199 9.36 18.81 -14.08
N SER A 200 10.34 17.94 -13.86
CA SER A 200 11.40 18.20 -12.88
C SER A 200 12.25 19.36 -13.43
N SER A 201 11.91 20.58 -13.05
CA SER A 201 12.83 21.70 -13.21
C SER A 201 14.01 21.46 -12.27
N ASP A 202 15.11 21.05 -12.86
CA ASP A 202 16.43 21.00 -12.25
C ASP A 202 16.83 22.45 -11.90
N SER A 203 16.69 22.85 -10.64
CA SER A 203 17.28 24.10 -10.16
C SER A 203 18.63 23.78 -9.54
N SER A 204 19.66 23.72 -10.39
CA SER A 204 21.04 23.82 -9.97
C SER A 204 21.27 25.19 -9.35
N SER A 205 21.26 25.28 -8.02
CA SER A 205 21.85 26.41 -7.31
C SER A 205 23.38 26.23 -7.36
N ALA A 206 23.99 26.93 -8.30
CA ALA A 206 25.41 27.23 -8.24
C ALA A 206 25.63 28.24 -7.11
N ASP A 207 26.13 27.78 -5.97
CA ASP A 207 26.80 28.66 -5.02
C ASP A 207 28.30 28.61 -5.35
N SER A 208 28.73 29.72 -5.92
CA SER A 208 30.10 30.17 -6.04
C SER A 208 30.68 30.44 -4.66
N ASP A 209 31.79 29.79 -4.33
CA ASP A 209 32.75 30.32 -3.36
C ASP A 209 34.13 29.68 -3.62
N ASP A 210 35.01 30.42 -4.28
CA ASP A 210 36.45 30.24 -4.10
C ASP A 210 37.17 31.55 -4.44
N SER A 211 37.73 32.16 -3.39
CA SER A 211 38.71 33.23 -3.46
C SER A 211 39.58 33.09 -2.22
N GLU A 212 40.63 32.27 -2.33
CA GLU A 212 42.03 32.60 -2.01
C GLU A 212 42.98 31.45 -2.40
#